data_AF-A0A7S3HXU9-F1
#
_entry.id   AF-A0A7S3HXU9-F1
#
_cell.length_a   1.000
_cell.length_b   1.000
_cell.length_c   1.000
_cell.angle_alpha   90.00
_cell.angle_beta   90.00
_cell.angle_gamma   90.00
#
_symmetry.space_group_name_H-M   'P 1'
#
loop_
_entity.id
_entity.type
_entity.pdbx_description
1 polymer ?
#
loop_
_entity_poly.entity_id
_entity_poly.type
_entity_poly.pdbx_seq_one_letter_code
_entity_poly.pdbx_strand_id
1 'polypeptide(L)'
;MLVQNYCGWGAPTKKTLEEIIRKRGYLKKESKRLPISDNVLVEELLGEKGIICLEDIIDAFWRCKSNEESFKAVSQVMWPIQLASLKETSEHANTKHDATGREIKKKTTRVHKGGYLGFMGATINEFVAQLV
;
A
#
# COMPACT_ATOMS: atom_id res chain seq x y z
N MET A 1 8.40 20.98 3.74
CA MET A 1 8.61 19.56 4.13
C MET A 1 9.75 19.02 3.27
N LEU A 2 10.89 18.62 3.87
CA LEU A 2 12.13 18.31 3.11
C LEU A 2 12.01 17.10 2.17
N VAL A 3 11.02 16.21 2.39
CA VAL A 3 10.84 14.97 1.61
C VAL A 3 9.89 15.12 0.42
N GLN A 4 9.36 16.32 0.16
CA GLN A 4 8.31 16.54 -0.83
C GLN A 4 8.67 16.07 -2.24
N ASN A 5 9.95 16.18 -2.60
CA ASN A 5 10.46 15.84 -3.92
C ASN A 5 10.82 14.35 -4.08
N TYR A 6 10.66 13.55 -3.03
CA TYR A 6 11.04 12.14 -3.01
C TYR A 6 9.88 11.19 -2.72
N CYS A 7 8.74 11.70 -2.25
CA CYS A 7 7.61 10.89 -1.83
C CYS A 7 6.30 11.44 -2.40
N GLY A 8 5.41 10.53 -2.80
CA GLY A 8 3.99 10.82 -2.98
C GLY A 8 3.22 10.48 -1.71
N TRP A 9 2.30 11.34 -1.27
CA TRP A 9 1.43 11.06 -0.12
C TRP A 9 0.01 11.58 -0.34
N GLY A 10 -0.93 10.97 0.36
CA GLY A 10 -2.35 11.32 0.26
C GLY A 10 -3.17 10.64 1.34
N ALA A 11 -4.48 10.80 1.27
CA ALA A 11 -5.41 10.19 2.21
C ALA A 11 -5.86 8.82 1.67
N PRO A 12 -5.51 7.71 2.34
CA PRO A 12 -5.98 6.40 1.91
C PRO A 12 -7.47 6.21 2.24
N THR A 13 -8.15 5.36 1.48
CA THR A 13 -9.46 4.81 1.84
C THR A 13 -9.30 3.57 2.71
N LYS A 14 -10.32 3.20 3.50
CA LYS A 14 -10.32 1.96 4.28
C LYS A 14 -10.11 0.72 3.38
N LYS A 15 -10.71 0.71 2.19
CA LYS A 15 -10.54 -0.37 1.21
C LYS A 15 -9.08 -0.52 0.76
N THR A 16 -8.45 0.59 0.37
CA THR A 16 -7.04 0.58 -0.05
C THR A 16 -6.14 0.08 1.08
N LEU A 17 -6.36 0.55 2.31
CA LEU A 17 -5.61 0.11 3.48
C LEU A 17 -5.76 -1.40 3.73
N GLU A 18 -6.99 -1.91 3.66
CA GLU A 18 -7.29 -3.33 3.81
C GLU A 18 -6.61 -4.18 2.74
N GLU A 19 -6.70 -3.81 1.47
CA GLU A 19 -6.07 -4.56 0.37
C GLU A 19 -4.55 -4.60 0.52
N ILE A 20 -3.91 -3.48 0.90
CA ILE A 20 -2.46 -3.39 1.10
C ILE A 20 -2.04 -4.29 2.26
N ILE A 21 -2.69 -4.16 3.43
CA ILE A 21 -2.28 -4.87 4.65
C ILE A 21 -2.54 -6.37 4.50
N ARG A 22 -3.69 -6.78 3.96
CA ARG A 22 -4.00 -8.20 3.77
C ARG A 22 -3.08 -8.89 2.76
N LYS A 23 -2.72 -8.23 1.66
CA LYS A 23 -1.93 -8.85 0.58
C LYS A 23 -0.42 -8.70 0.77
N ARG A 24 0.02 -7.62 1.39
CA ARG A 24 1.44 -7.22 1.46
C ARG A 24 1.90 -6.86 2.87
N GLY A 25 1.08 -7.09 3.90
CA GLY A 25 1.43 -6.86 5.29
C GLY A 25 2.42 -7.89 5.83
N TYR A 26 3.42 -7.41 6.55
CA TYR A 26 4.40 -8.23 7.25
C TYR A 26 4.65 -7.62 8.63
N LEU A 27 4.91 -8.47 9.62
CA LEU A 27 5.30 -8.08 10.97
C LEU A 27 6.78 -8.34 11.19
N LYS A 28 7.38 -7.51 12.04
CA LYS A 28 8.76 -7.58 12.47
C LYS A 28 8.83 -8.30 13.81
N LYS A 29 9.43 -9.49 13.82
CA LYS A 29 9.74 -10.25 15.04
C LYS A 29 11.22 -10.56 15.06
N GLU A 30 11.94 -10.17 16.11
CA GLU A 30 13.39 -10.41 16.25
C GLU A 30 14.21 -9.99 15.00
N SER A 31 13.85 -8.84 14.41
CA SER A 31 14.44 -8.33 13.15
C SER A 31 14.20 -9.20 11.91
N LYS A 32 13.36 -10.22 12.00
CA LYS A 32 12.88 -11.02 10.85
C LYS A 32 11.54 -10.49 10.36
N ARG A 33 11.36 -10.56 9.05
CA ARG A 33 10.12 -10.21 8.35
C ARG A 33 9.25 -11.45 8.23
N LEU A 34 8.10 -11.46 8.88
CA LEU A 34 7.13 -12.57 8.88
C LEU A 34 5.81 -12.13 8.23
N PRO A 35 5.21 -12.93 7.34
CA PRO A 35 3.91 -12.61 6.75
C PRO A 35 2.82 -12.68 7.82
N ILE A 36 1.77 -11.85 7.69
CA ILE A 36 0.60 -11.96 8.56
C ILE A 36 -0.31 -13.08 8.03
N SER A 37 0.02 -14.32 8.37
CA SER A 37 -0.73 -15.52 7.95
C SER A 37 -1.84 -15.92 8.90
N ASP A 38 -1.68 -15.62 10.19
CA ASP A 38 -2.51 -16.12 11.27
C ASP A 38 -2.58 -15.10 12.41
N ASN A 39 -3.63 -15.21 13.22
CA ASN A 39 -3.85 -14.33 14.37
C ASN A 39 -2.88 -14.63 15.52
N VAL A 40 -2.27 -15.82 15.58
CA VAL A 40 -1.34 -16.18 16.65
C VAL A 40 -0.12 -15.25 16.65
N LEU A 41 0.44 -14.97 15.46
CA LEU A 41 1.54 -14.02 15.34
C LEU A 41 1.15 -12.59 15.75
N VAL A 42 -0.10 -12.18 15.48
CA VAL A 42 -0.61 -10.86 15.86
C VAL A 42 -0.76 -10.75 17.37
N GLU A 43 -1.44 -11.73 17.98
CA GLU A 43 -1.65 -11.82 19.43
C GLU A 43 -0.32 -11.89 20.19
N GLU A 44 0.66 -12.64 19.69
CA GLU A 44 1.98 -12.75 20.32
C GLU A 44 2.70 -11.39 20.39
N LEU A 45 2.59 -10.57 19.34
CA LEU A 45 3.33 -9.31 19.24
C LEU A 45 2.57 -8.10 19.80
N LEU A 46 1.23 -8.14 19.76
CA LEU A 46 0.38 -6.98 20.04
C LEU A 46 -0.78 -7.29 21.00
N GLY A 47 -0.89 -8.52 21.51
CA GLY A 47 -1.99 -8.95 22.38
C GLY A 47 -2.07 -8.16 23.69
N GLU A 48 -0.94 -7.75 24.26
CA GLU A 48 -0.89 -6.86 25.44
C GLU A 48 -1.54 -5.49 25.18
N LYS A 49 -1.63 -5.08 23.91
CA LYS A 49 -2.25 -3.83 23.46
C LYS A 49 -3.70 -4.02 23.00
N GLY A 50 -4.28 -5.19 23.21
CA GLY A 50 -5.66 -5.52 22.83
C GLY A 50 -5.87 -5.66 21.33
N ILE A 51 -4.80 -5.88 20.56
CA ILE A 51 -4.84 -6.12 19.11
C ILE A 51 -4.62 -7.62 18.91
N ILE A 52 -5.67 -8.31 18.50
CA ILE A 52 -5.67 -9.79 18.44
C ILE A 52 -5.81 -10.31 17.01
N CYS A 53 -6.27 -9.49 16.07
CA CYS A 53 -6.46 -9.91 14.69
C CYS A 53 -5.97 -8.89 13.67
N LEU A 54 -5.95 -9.32 12.41
CA LEU A 54 -5.59 -8.48 11.28
C LEU A 54 -6.54 -7.28 11.12
N GLU A 55 -7.81 -7.46 11.45
CA GLU A 55 -8.83 -6.41 11.41
C GLU A 55 -8.50 -5.28 12.41
N ASP A 56 -8.02 -5.62 13.60
CA ASP A 56 -7.60 -4.64 14.61
C ASP A 56 -6.41 -3.80 14.13
N ILE A 57 -5.47 -4.42 13.40
CA ILE A 57 -4.33 -3.71 12.75
C ILE A 57 -4.86 -2.71 11.73
N ILE A 58 -5.75 -3.13 10.83
CA ILE A 58 -6.36 -2.25 9.82
C ILE A 58 -7.10 -1.10 10.48
N ASP A 59 -7.85 -1.40 11.53
CA ASP A 59 -8.62 -0.42 12.27
C ASP A 59 -7.74 0.55 13.08
N ALA A 60 -6.60 0.12 13.62
CA ALA A 60 -5.62 0.99 14.27
C ALA A 60 -5.03 2.01 13.30
N PHE A 61 -4.74 1.60 12.07
CA PHE A 61 -4.31 2.53 11.01
C PHE A 61 -5.43 3.46 10.54
N TRP A 62 -6.66 2.97 10.41
CA TRP A 62 -7.81 3.78 9.99
C TRP A 62 -8.22 4.81 11.03
N ARG A 63 -8.20 4.44 12.32
CA ARG A 63 -8.57 5.29 13.47
C ARG A 63 -7.36 5.93 14.17
N CYS A 64 -6.25 6.11 13.45
CA CYS A 64 -4.98 6.57 14.02
C CYS A 64 -5.06 7.88 14.83
N LYS A 65 -6.01 8.76 14.52
CA LYS A 65 -6.25 10.00 15.27
C LYS A 65 -6.98 9.80 16.60
N SER A 66 -7.85 8.81 16.68
CA SER A 66 -8.67 8.53 17.87
C SER A 66 -8.02 7.49 18.78
N ASN A 67 -7.15 6.64 18.23
CA ASN A 67 -6.44 5.62 18.98
C ASN A 67 -4.94 5.62 18.62
N GLU A 68 -4.24 6.62 19.17
CA GLU A 68 -2.81 6.83 18.91
C GLU A 68 -1.93 5.72 19.52
N GLU A 69 -2.34 5.14 20.65
CA GLU A 69 -1.57 4.08 21.30
C GLU A 69 -1.54 2.80 20.46
N SER A 70 -2.70 2.34 19.98
CA SER A 70 -2.75 1.19 19.06
C SER A 70 -2.02 1.48 17.76
N PHE A 71 -2.17 2.68 17.19
CA PHE A 71 -1.45 3.06 15.98
C PHE A 71 0.07 3.01 16.16
N LYS A 72 0.60 3.53 17.28
CA LYS A 72 2.04 3.49 17.59
C LYS A 72 2.54 2.05 17.77
N ALA A 73 1.80 1.24 18.52
CA ALA A 73 2.16 -0.16 18.75
C ALA A 73 2.24 -0.94 17.42
N VAL A 74 1.21 -0.82 16.59
CA VAL A 74 1.20 -1.46 15.26
C VAL A 74 2.32 -0.93 14.39
N SER A 75 2.56 0.39 14.37
CA SER A 75 3.59 1.00 13.51
C SER A 75 5.02 0.57 13.86
N GLN A 76 5.30 0.22 15.12
CA GLN A 76 6.61 -0.28 15.54
C GLN A 76 6.86 -1.73 15.08
N VAL A 77 5.81 -2.54 15.06
CA VAL A 77 5.88 -3.96 14.69
C VAL A 77 5.69 -4.16 13.19
N MET A 78 4.94 -3.30 12.49
CA MET A 78 4.70 -3.41 11.06
C MET A 78 5.99 -3.21 10.27
N TRP A 79 6.31 -4.15 9.38
CA TRP A 79 7.42 -4.00 8.46
C TRP A 79 7.04 -3.04 7.32
N PRO A 80 7.98 -2.21 6.80
CA PRO A 80 7.70 -1.36 5.64
C PRO A 80 7.11 -2.13 4.47
N ILE A 81 5.95 -1.68 3.98
CA ILE A 81 5.22 -2.39 2.95
C ILE A 81 5.88 -2.17 1.59
N GLN A 82 6.25 -3.26 0.93
CA GLN A 82 6.89 -3.23 -0.36
C GLN A 82 5.85 -3.34 -1.48
N LEU A 83 5.59 -2.24 -2.16
CA LEU A 83 4.72 -2.18 -3.34
C LEU A 83 5.46 -2.67 -4.60
N ALA A 84 4.71 -3.10 -5.61
CA ALA A 84 5.29 -3.42 -6.90
C ALA A 84 5.71 -2.15 -7.66
N SER A 85 6.62 -2.31 -8.61
CA SER A 85 6.93 -1.23 -9.56
C SER A 85 5.75 -0.99 -10.49
N LEU A 86 5.46 0.28 -10.79
CA LEU A 86 4.49 0.62 -11.82
C LEU A 86 5.00 0.08 -13.15
N LYS A 87 4.18 -0.72 -13.84
CA LYS A 87 4.50 -1.12 -15.21
C LYS A 87 4.32 0.10 -16.10
N GLU A 88 5.43 0.69 -16.56
CA GLU A 88 5.39 1.75 -17.55
C GLU A 88 4.74 1.22 -18.83
N THR A 89 3.49 1.60 -19.09
CA THR A 89 2.92 1.52 -20.42
C THR A 89 3.21 2.84 -21.12
N SER A 90 4.09 2.78 -22.12
CA SER A 90 4.40 3.92 -22.99
C SER A 90 3.12 4.58 -23.51
N GLU A 91 3.06 5.90 -23.49
CA GLU A 91 1.95 6.72 -24.05
C GLU A 91 1.71 6.42 -25.54
N HIS A 92 2.74 5.94 -26.24
CA HIS A 92 2.68 5.58 -27.64
C HIS A 92 2.07 4.19 -27.89
N ALA A 93 0.85 4.26 -28.43
CA ALA A 93 0.22 3.38 -29.41
C ALA A 93 -0.18 1.97 -28.97
N ASN A 94 -1.49 1.71 -29.09
CA ASN A 94 -1.97 0.41 -29.54
C ASN A 94 -1.06 -0.06 -30.69
N THR A 95 -0.19 -1.03 -30.42
CA THR A 95 0.73 -1.57 -31.41
C THR A 95 0.07 -2.80 -32.01
N LYS A 96 -0.05 -2.86 -33.33
CA LYS A 96 -0.41 -4.10 -34.02
C LYS A 96 0.83 -4.98 -34.05
N HIS A 97 0.71 -6.23 -33.61
CA HIS A 97 1.81 -7.17 -33.70
C HIS A 97 1.99 -7.56 -35.18
N ASP A 98 3.08 -7.13 -35.83
CA ASP A 98 3.28 -7.26 -37.29
C ASP A 98 3.05 -8.68 -37.82
N ALA A 99 3.48 -9.70 -37.08
CA ALA A 99 3.32 -11.09 -37.50
C ALA A 99 1.92 -11.70 -37.30
N THR A 100 1.05 -11.12 -36.46
CA THR A 100 -0.23 -11.75 -36.08
C THR A 100 -1.44 -10.85 -36.26
N GLY A 101 -1.26 -9.57 -36.57
CA GLY A 101 -2.33 -8.58 -36.71
C GLY A 101 -3.11 -8.30 -35.42
N ARG A 102 -2.76 -8.94 -34.30
CA ARG A 102 -3.42 -8.74 -33.00
C ARG A 102 -3.15 -7.33 -32.49
N GLU A 103 -4.24 -6.65 -32.12
CA GLU A 103 -4.17 -5.36 -31.43
C GLU A 103 -3.79 -5.57 -29.97
N ILE A 104 -2.64 -5.04 -29.57
CA ILE A 104 -2.23 -5.02 -28.17
C ILE A 104 -2.76 -3.72 -27.55
N LYS A 105 -3.91 -3.80 -26.87
CA LYS A 105 -4.45 -2.70 -26.06
C LYS A 105 -3.64 -2.60 -24.76
N LYS A 106 -2.70 -1.68 -24.70
CA LYS A 106 -1.98 -1.36 -23.44
C LYS A 106 -2.86 -0.42 -22.61
N LYS A 107 -3.11 -0.75 -21.33
CA LYS A 107 -3.88 0.11 -20.41
C LYS A 107 -3.16 1.45 -20.24
N THR A 108 -3.87 2.55 -20.52
CA THR A 108 -3.39 3.93 -20.32
C THR A 108 -3.42 4.26 -18.83
N THR A 109 -2.25 4.54 -18.24
CA THR A 109 -2.18 5.19 -16.93
C THR A 109 -2.13 6.70 -17.18
N ARG A 110 -3.21 7.43 -16.86
CA ARG A 110 -3.22 8.90 -16.98
C ARG A 110 -2.26 9.48 -15.94
N VAL A 111 -1.23 10.19 -16.39
CA VAL A 111 -0.32 10.95 -15.51
C VAL A 111 -0.79 12.42 -15.50
N HIS A 112 -1.02 12.98 -14.31
CA HIS A 112 -1.37 14.40 -14.18
C HIS A 112 -0.13 15.29 -14.28
N LYS A 113 -0.31 16.55 -14.71
CA LYS A 113 0.76 17.57 -14.68
C LYS A 113 1.30 17.69 -13.24
N GLY A 114 2.56 17.28 -13.03
CA GLY A 114 3.21 17.22 -11.71
C GLY A 114 3.74 15.83 -11.32
N GLY A 115 3.40 14.78 -12.06
CA GLY A 115 3.87 13.42 -11.79
C GLY A 115 3.21 12.80 -10.55
N TYR A 116 3.89 11.82 -9.95
CA TYR A 116 3.42 11.06 -8.77
C TYR A 116 4.05 11.53 -7.44
N LEU A 117 4.77 12.65 -7.45
CA LEU A 117 5.50 13.19 -6.29
C LEU A 117 4.72 14.32 -5.64
N GLY A 118 4.79 14.42 -4.32
CA GLY A 118 4.06 15.42 -3.54
C GLY A 118 2.68 14.96 -3.08
N PHE A 119 1.80 15.93 -2.80
CA PHE A 119 0.46 15.65 -2.29
C PHE A 119 -0.51 15.22 -3.40
N MET A 120 -0.93 13.95 -3.36
CA MET A 120 -1.83 13.32 -4.33
C MET A 120 -3.31 13.33 -3.88
N GLY A 121 -3.59 13.70 -2.62
CA GLY A 121 -4.95 13.70 -2.08
C GLY A 121 -5.61 12.31 -2.17
N ALA A 122 -6.80 12.25 -2.77
CA ALA A 122 -7.55 10.99 -2.96
C ALA A 122 -7.01 10.13 -4.12
N THR A 123 -6.30 10.71 -5.09
CA THR A 123 -5.78 10.00 -6.28
C THR A 123 -4.70 8.96 -5.92
N ILE A 124 -4.12 9.05 -4.72
CA ILE A 124 -3.20 8.06 -4.17
C ILE A 124 -3.81 6.65 -4.17
N ASN A 125 -5.13 6.54 -3.98
CA ASN A 125 -5.81 5.25 -3.91
C ASN A 125 -5.82 4.52 -5.26
N GLU A 126 -6.04 5.26 -6.36
CA GLU A 126 -6.00 4.73 -7.72
C GLU A 126 -4.57 4.37 -8.15
N PHE A 127 -3.60 5.15 -7.69
CA PHE A 127 -2.18 4.88 -7.91
C PHE A 127 -1.76 3.59 -7.20
N VAL A 128 -2.02 3.49 -5.89
CA VAL A 128 -1.61 2.33 -5.08
C VAL A 128 -2.35 1.07 -5.50
N ALA A 129 -3.61 1.15 -5.94
CA ALA A 129 -4.35 -0.01 -6.45
C ALA A 129 -3.66 -0.72 -7.64
N GLN A 130 -2.81 -0.02 -8.40
CA GLN A 130 -2.04 -0.61 -9.50
C GLN A 130 -0.74 -1.30 -9.04
N LEU A 131 -0.33 -1.07 -7.79
CA LEU A 131 0.94 -1.52 -7.22
C LEU A 131 0.78 -2.62 -6.17
N VAL A 132 -0.46 -2.87 -5.72
CA VAL A 132 -0.83 -3.90 -4.74
C VAL A 132 -1.02 -5.25 -5.41
#